data_AF-A0A9D5LXD3-F1
#
_entry.id   AF-A0A9D5LXD3-F1
#
_cell.length_a   1.000
_cell.length_b   1.000
_cell.length_c   1.000
_cell.angle_alpha   90.00
_cell.angle_beta   90.00
_cell.angle_gamma   90.00
#
_symmetry.space_group_name_H-M   'P 1'
#
loop_
_entity.id
_entity.type
_entity.pdbx_description
1 polymer ?
#
loop_
_entity_poly.entity_id
_entity_poly.type
_entity_poly.pdbx_seq_one_letter_code
_entity_poly.pdbx_strand_id
1 'polypeptide(L)'
;MKKKKNNDRVTRRERNEHLTNWYMINLCWGIVGLFVLILIYYGYNNVKTILTMQPMMWVLTGLFAAGTVAIWILGKTGVIKNKKRADHYTIFLAVCLLAALWLALYNRIRPIMESCARTILNRPNLTVSSYWNVWLLMIAIGIYLIVAFIYYVVKVTRK
;
A
#
# COMPACT_ATOMS: atom_id res chain seq x y z
N MET A 1 5.77 -16.80 -43.80
CA MET A 1 5.96 -15.59 -42.96
C MET A 1 4.67 -14.96 -42.39
N LYS A 2 3.50 -14.99 -43.05
CA LYS A 2 2.24 -14.38 -42.53
C LYS A 2 1.72 -14.96 -41.21
N LYS A 3 1.82 -16.28 -40.99
CA LYS A 3 1.37 -16.95 -39.73
C LYS A 3 2.14 -16.47 -38.49
N LYS A 4 3.47 -16.28 -38.60
CA LYS A 4 4.33 -15.84 -37.49
C LYS A 4 3.98 -14.41 -37.04
N LYS A 5 3.78 -13.50 -38.02
CA LYS A 5 3.37 -12.10 -37.79
C LYS A 5 1.99 -11.96 -37.13
N ASN A 6 1.05 -12.88 -37.42
CA ASN A 6 -0.26 -12.90 -36.75
C ASN A 6 -0.16 -13.47 -35.33
N ASN A 7 0.61 -14.54 -35.13
CA ASN A 7 0.82 -15.10 -33.80
C ASN A 7 1.49 -14.09 -32.85
N ASP A 8 2.50 -13.36 -33.33
CA ASP A 8 3.20 -12.31 -32.56
C ASP A 8 2.28 -11.12 -32.23
N ARG A 9 1.30 -10.81 -33.08
CA ARG A 9 0.30 -9.77 -32.82
C ARG A 9 -0.72 -10.21 -31.78
N VAL A 10 -1.13 -11.47 -31.80
CA VAL A 10 -2.05 -12.06 -30.80
C VAL A 10 -1.36 -12.11 -29.43
N THR A 11 -0.11 -12.59 -29.35
CA THR A 11 0.65 -12.60 -28.08
C THR A 11 0.94 -11.18 -27.55
N ARG A 12 1.07 -10.19 -28.42
CA ARG A 12 1.18 -8.78 -28.00
C ARG A 12 -0.11 -8.23 -27.43
N ARG A 13 -1.25 -8.52 -28.06
CA ARG A 13 -2.57 -8.10 -27.54
C ARG A 13 -2.84 -8.73 -26.18
N GLU A 14 -2.64 -10.04 -26.03
CA GLU A 14 -2.79 -10.73 -24.75
C GLU A 14 -1.85 -10.17 -23.67
N ARG A 15 -0.59 -9.85 -24.02
CA ARG A 15 0.35 -9.20 -23.10
C ARG A 15 -0.14 -7.82 -22.66
N ASN A 16 -0.63 -7.01 -23.59
CA ASN A 16 -1.12 -5.66 -23.30
C ASN A 16 -2.42 -5.72 -22.49
N GLU A 17 -3.31 -6.67 -22.75
CA GLU A 17 -4.51 -6.93 -21.95
C GLU A 17 -4.14 -7.35 -20.52
N HIS A 18 -3.18 -8.27 -20.35
CA HIS A 18 -2.71 -8.66 -19.03
C HIS A 18 -2.03 -7.51 -18.27
N LEU A 19 -1.26 -6.65 -18.97
CA LEU A 19 -0.66 -5.45 -18.38
C LEU A 19 -1.70 -4.41 -17.98
N THR A 20 -2.72 -4.23 -18.82
CA THR A 20 -3.83 -3.30 -18.56
C THR A 20 -4.66 -3.79 -17.38
N ASN A 21 -4.96 -5.09 -17.32
CA ASN A 21 -5.66 -5.70 -16.19
C ASN A 21 -4.85 -5.56 -14.89
N TRP A 22 -3.54 -5.79 -14.93
CA TRP A 22 -2.65 -5.58 -13.78
C TRP A 22 -2.65 -4.12 -13.31
N TYR A 23 -2.56 -3.16 -14.23
CA TYR A 23 -2.60 -1.74 -13.90
C TYR A 23 -3.96 -1.34 -13.31
N MET A 24 -5.07 -1.77 -13.91
CA MET A 24 -6.43 -1.51 -13.43
C MET A 24 -6.64 -2.04 -12.01
N ILE A 25 -6.15 -3.25 -11.70
CA ILE A 25 -6.22 -3.81 -10.35
C ILE A 25 -5.44 -2.94 -9.35
N ASN A 26 -4.21 -2.56 -9.65
CA ASN A 26 -3.41 -1.69 -8.77
C ASN A 26 -4.05 -0.32 -8.56
N LEU A 27 -4.64 0.25 -9.62
CA LEU A 27 -5.33 1.53 -9.56
C LEU A 27 -6.58 1.45 -8.67
N CYS A 28 -7.41 0.41 -8.84
CA CYS A 28 -8.57 0.17 -7.98
C CYS A 28 -8.17 0.02 -6.51
N TRP A 29 -7.18 -0.82 -6.21
CA TRP A 29 -6.71 -1.00 -4.82
C TRP A 29 -6.07 0.27 -4.24
N GLY A 30 -5.35 1.06 -5.05
CA GLY A 30 -4.79 2.33 -4.63
C GLY A 30 -5.86 3.38 -4.29
N ILE A 31 -6.92 3.45 -5.09
CA ILE A 31 -8.08 4.33 -4.81
C ILE A 31 -8.78 3.90 -3.52
N VAL A 32 -9.04 2.61 -3.34
CA VAL A 32 -9.63 2.09 -2.10
C VAL A 32 -8.75 2.42 -0.89
N GLY A 33 -7.43 2.24 -1.01
CA GLY A 33 -6.47 2.60 0.03
C GLY A 33 -6.52 4.09 0.39
N LEU A 34 -6.61 4.97 -0.61
CA LEU A 34 -6.78 6.41 -0.39
C LEU A 34 -8.09 6.74 0.34
N PHE A 35 -9.21 6.15 -0.05
CA PHE A 35 -10.49 6.34 0.65
C PHE A 35 -10.41 5.90 2.12
N VAL A 36 -9.80 4.76 2.40
CA VAL A 36 -9.61 4.26 3.77
C VAL A 36 -8.72 5.23 4.58
N LEU A 37 -7.63 5.73 4.01
CA LEU A 37 -6.77 6.72 4.69
C LEU A 37 -7.50 8.04 4.94
N ILE A 38 -8.35 8.49 4.02
CA ILE A 38 -9.18 9.69 4.21
C ILE A 38 -10.14 9.47 5.39
N LEU A 39 -10.80 8.31 5.49
CA LEU A 39 -11.66 7.98 6.63
C LEU A 39 -10.88 7.98 7.95
N ILE A 40 -9.68 7.39 7.96
CA ILE A 40 -8.79 7.38 9.12
C ILE A 40 -8.39 8.82 9.50
N TYR A 41 -8.07 9.67 8.52
CA TYR A 41 -7.76 11.08 8.74
C TYR A 41 -8.93 11.82 9.40
N TYR A 42 -10.16 11.67 8.89
CA TYR A 42 -11.35 12.21 9.54
C TYR A 42 -11.56 11.65 10.95
N GLY A 43 -11.22 10.38 11.17
CA GLY A 43 -11.25 9.74 12.49
C GLY A 43 -10.27 10.36 13.48
N TYR A 44 -9.07 10.73 13.05
CA TYR A 44 -8.07 11.40 13.89
C TYR A 44 -8.39 12.87 14.16
N ASN A 45 -9.10 13.55 13.25
CA ASN A 45 -9.52 14.94 13.44
C ASN A 45 -10.74 15.10 14.37
N ASN A 46 -11.43 14.00 14.69
CA ASN A 46 -12.60 14.02 15.57
C ASN A 46 -12.20 13.70 17.02
N VAL A 47 -12.48 14.63 17.93
CA VAL A 47 -12.11 14.54 19.36
C VAL A 47 -12.73 13.30 20.04
N LYS A 48 -13.94 12.90 19.62
CA LYS A 48 -14.64 11.73 20.19
C LYS A 48 -14.00 10.40 19.81
N THR A 49 -13.37 10.33 18.63
CA THR A 49 -12.84 9.08 18.08
C THR A 49 -11.33 8.95 18.27
N ILE A 50 -10.63 10.03 18.58
CA ILE A 50 -9.16 10.05 18.67
C ILE A 50 -8.59 9.01 19.66
N LEU A 51 -9.24 8.83 20.81
CA LEU A 51 -8.85 7.85 21.84
C LEU A 51 -9.08 6.41 21.36
N THR A 52 -10.12 6.18 20.57
CA THR A 52 -10.45 4.85 20.02
C THR A 52 -9.65 4.49 18.76
N MET A 53 -9.13 5.47 18.03
CA MET A 53 -8.31 5.23 16.83
C MET A 53 -7.02 4.48 17.17
N GLN A 54 -6.38 4.82 18.30
CA GLN A 54 -5.13 4.19 18.73
C GLN A 54 -5.26 2.66 18.93
N PRO A 55 -6.17 2.14 19.78
CA PRO A 55 -6.37 0.70 19.92
C PRO A 55 -6.92 0.06 18.64
N MET A 56 -7.77 0.77 17.89
CA MET A 56 -8.30 0.27 16.61
C MET A 56 -7.19 -0.03 15.60
N MET A 57 -6.16 0.82 15.48
CA MET A 57 -5.02 0.57 14.58
C MET A 57 -4.18 -0.63 15.02
N TRP A 58 -4.04 -0.87 16.33
CA TRP A 58 -3.39 -2.09 16.84
C TRP A 58 -4.18 -3.35 16.51
N VAL A 59 -5.51 -3.32 16.65
CA VAL A 59 -6.38 -4.44 16.27
C VAL A 59 -6.28 -4.71 14.77
N LEU A 60 -6.34 -3.67 13.93
CA LEU A 60 -6.17 -3.80 12.49
C LEU A 60 -4.78 -4.37 12.12
N THR A 61 -3.73 -3.94 12.81
CA THR A 61 -2.38 -4.49 12.63
C THR A 61 -2.35 -5.98 12.94
N GLY A 62 -2.95 -6.41 14.06
CA GLY A 62 -3.06 -7.83 14.43
C GLY A 62 -3.84 -8.64 13.40
N LEU A 63 -4.95 -8.09 12.89
CA LEU A 63 -5.79 -8.73 11.88
C LEU A 63 -5.06 -8.90 10.54
N PHE A 64 -4.35 -7.87 10.08
CA PHE A 64 -3.52 -7.98 8.87
C PHE A 64 -2.34 -8.92 9.08
N ALA A 65 -1.75 -8.99 10.27
CA ALA A 65 -0.66 -9.92 10.57
C ALA A 65 -1.14 -11.37 10.48
N ALA A 66 -2.24 -11.67 11.17
CA ALA A 66 -2.86 -12.99 11.13
C ALA A 66 -3.27 -13.39 9.71
N GLY A 67 -3.89 -12.47 8.97
CA GLY A 67 -4.27 -12.70 7.57
C GLY A 67 -3.06 -12.95 6.66
N THR A 68 -1.99 -12.16 6.80
CA THR A 68 -0.76 -12.32 6.01
C THR A 68 -0.14 -13.70 6.24
N VAL A 69 -0.01 -14.11 7.51
CA VAL A 69 0.54 -15.42 7.88
C VAL A 69 -0.35 -16.56 7.38
N ALA A 70 -1.67 -16.44 7.54
CA ALA A 70 -2.62 -17.46 7.10
C ALA A 70 -2.54 -17.70 5.58
N ILE A 71 -2.58 -16.63 4.77
CA ILE A 71 -2.48 -16.75 3.31
C ILE A 71 -1.10 -17.27 2.89
N TRP A 72 -0.04 -16.84 3.56
CA TRP A 72 1.31 -17.33 3.28
C TRP A 72 1.46 -18.83 3.52
N ILE A 73 0.94 -19.33 4.65
CA ILE A 73 0.94 -20.76 4.98
C ILE A 73 0.09 -21.52 3.95
N LEU A 74 -1.12 -21.06 3.64
CA LEU A 74 -2.01 -21.68 2.64
C LEU A 74 -1.40 -21.73 1.23
N GLY A 75 -0.61 -20.72 0.87
CA GLY A 75 0.16 -20.69 -0.36
C GLY A 75 1.31 -21.69 -0.37
N LYS A 76 1.97 -21.91 0.78
CA LYS A 76 3.07 -22.88 0.93
C LYS A 76 2.59 -24.32 0.98
N THR A 77 1.44 -24.59 1.62
CA THR A 77 0.86 -25.94 1.74
C THR A 77 0.16 -26.41 0.47
N GLY A 78 0.02 -25.57 -0.56
CA GLY A 78 -0.54 -25.95 -1.85
C GLY A 78 -2.07 -26.13 -1.85
N VAL A 79 -2.75 -25.76 -0.76
CA VAL A 79 -4.22 -25.78 -0.68
C VAL A 79 -4.83 -24.81 -1.70
N ILE A 80 -4.15 -23.69 -1.97
CA ILE A 80 -4.55 -22.74 -3.01
C ILE A 80 -3.99 -23.22 -4.37
N LYS A 81 -4.87 -23.62 -5.29
CA LYS A 81 -4.54 -24.07 -6.65
C LYS A 81 -3.62 -23.13 -7.44
N ASN A 82 -3.61 -21.84 -7.11
CA ASN A 82 -2.85 -20.83 -7.86
C ASN A 82 -1.88 -20.06 -6.95
N LYS A 83 -0.65 -20.59 -6.82
CA LYS A 83 0.41 -20.05 -5.95
C LYS A 83 0.72 -18.57 -6.22
N LYS A 84 0.78 -18.16 -7.49
CA LYS A 84 1.03 -16.76 -7.87
C LYS A 84 -0.02 -15.80 -7.28
N ARG A 85 -1.28 -16.23 -7.21
CA ARG A 85 -2.37 -15.40 -6.66
C ARG A 85 -2.24 -15.27 -5.15
N ALA A 86 -1.86 -16.34 -4.44
CA ALA A 86 -1.60 -16.31 -3.00
C ALA A 86 -0.43 -15.37 -2.66
N ASP A 87 0.65 -15.39 -3.45
CA ASP A 87 1.79 -14.49 -3.26
C ASP A 87 1.38 -13.02 -3.41
N HIS A 88 0.59 -12.67 -4.43
CA HIS A 88 0.09 -11.31 -4.61
C HIS A 88 -0.79 -10.84 -3.44
N TYR A 89 -1.67 -11.69 -2.90
CA TYR A 89 -2.47 -11.34 -1.73
C TYR A 89 -1.66 -11.22 -0.44
N THR A 90 -0.65 -12.08 -0.28
CA THR A 90 0.27 -12.00 0.87
C THR A 90 1.03 -10.68 0.86
N ILE A 91 1.55 -10.26 -0.30
CA ILE A 91 2.23 -8.97 -0.46
C ILE A 91 1.27 -7.81 -0.15
N PHE A 92 0.04 -7.87 -0.67
CA PHE A 92 -0.95 -6.83 -0.39
C PHE A 92 -1.27 -6.70 1.10
N LEU A 93 -1.51 -7.82 1.79
CA LEU A 93 -1.76 -7.81 3.24
C LEU A 93 -0.53 -7.38 4.04
N ALA A 94 0.67 -7.73 3.60
CA ALA A 94 1.90 -7.27 4.22
C ALA A 94 2.09 -5.75 4.10
N VAL A 95 1.72 -5.15 2.95
CA VAL A 95 1.73 -3.69 2.79
C VAL A 95 0.68 -3.04 3.70
N CYS A 96 -0.52 -3.63 3.79
CA CYS A 96 -1.57 -3.15 4.71
C CYS A 96 -1.14 -3.26 6.18
N LEU A 97 -0.47 -4.36 6.55
CA LEU A 97 0.12 -4.57 7.86
C LEU A 97 1.12 -3.46 8.19
N LEU A 98 2.06 -3.17 7.27
CA LEU A 98 3.06 -2.13 7.49
C LEU A 98 2.43 -0.74 7.63
N ALA A 99 1.41 -0.43 6.84
CA ALA A 99 0.68 0.83 6.95
C ALA A 99 -0.10 0.95 8.29
N ALA A 100 -0.77 -0.12 8.71
CA ALA A 100 -1.47 -0.16 10.01
C ALA A 100 -0.48 -0.07 11.18
N LEU A 101 0.65 -0.77 11.09
CA LEU A 101 1.72 -0.75 12.09
C LEU A 101 2.37 0.64 12.19
N TRP A 102 2.58 1.32 11.06
CA TRP A 102 3.01 2.71 11.03
C TRP A 102 2.04 3.61 11.79
N LEU A 103 0.75 3.54 11.48
CA LEU A 103 -0.29 4.33 12.15
C LEU A 103 -0.36 4.06 13.65
N ALA A 104 -0.22 2.79 14.07
CA ALA A 104 -0.25 2.36 15.46
C ALA A 104 0.99 2.85 16.25
N LEU A 105 2.17 2.79 15.63
CA LEU A 105 3.44 3.17 16.27
C LEU A 105 3.73 4.67 16.20
N TYR A 106 3.09 5.41 15.30
CA TYR A 106 3.40 6.82 15.05
C TYR A 106 3.40 7.66 16.33
N ASN A 107 2.41 7.49 17.20
CA ASN A 107 2.34 8.25 18.46
C ASN A 107 3.48 7.92 19.44
N ARG A 108 4.09 6.73 19.33
CA ARG A 108 5.26 6.33 20.12
C ARG A 108 6.56 6.81 19.49
N ILE A 109 6.61 6.90 18.15
CA ILE A 109 7.77 7.36 17.38
C ILE A 109 7.86 8.89 17.35
N ARG A 110 6.72 9.60 17.41
CA ARG A 110 6.62 11.06 17.40
C ARG A 110 7.55 11.77 18.40
N PRO A 111 7.59 11.44 19.70
CA PRO A 111 8.50 12.11 20.64
C PRO A 111 9.98 11.88 20.31
N ILE A 112 10.32 10.73 19.72
CA ILE A 112 11.69 10.42 19.30
C ILE A 112 12.05 11.25 18.07
N MET A 113 11.16 11.34 17.07
CA MET A 113 11.36 12.19 15.90
C MET A 113 11.48 13.67 16.28
N GLU A 114 10.66 14.15 17.23
CA GLU A 114 10.76 15.51 17.75
C GLU A 114 12.11 15.74 18.43
N SER A 115 12.58 14.79 19.23
CA SER A 115 13.90 14.87 19.89
C SER A 115 15.03 14.94 18.86
N CYS A 116 15.05 14.03 17.88
CA CYS A 116 16.05 14.04 16.81
C CYS A 116 15.99 15.33 15.95
N ALA A 117 14.78 15.78 15.60
CA ALA A 117 14.61 16.99 14.79
C ALA A 117 15.06 18.24 15.55
N ARG A 118 14.81 18.33 16.86
CA ARG A 118 15.30 19.43 17.71
C ARG A 118 16.82 19.46 17.76
N THR A 119 17.47 18.30 17.87
CA THR A 119 18.94 18.18 17.88
C THR A 119 19.57 18.57 16.53
N ILE A 120 18.96 18.17 15.41
CA ILE A 120 19.52 18.43 14.06
C ILE A 120 19.27 19.87 13.61
N LEU A 121 18.07 20.41 13.87
CA LEU A 121 17.65 21.73 13.37
C LEU A 121 17.91 22.86 14.37
N ASN A 122 18.44 22.55 15.55
CA ASN A 122 18.78 23.50 16.62
C ASN A 122 17.61 24.45 16.98
N ARG A 123 16.38 23.93 16.91
CA ARG A 123 15.14 24.66 17.19
C ARG A 123 14.34 23.92 18.26
N PRO A 124 14.26 24.41 19.51
CA PRO A 124 13.65 23.69 20.63
C PRO A 124 12.13 23.57 20.51
N ASN A 125 11.49 24.46 19.76
CA ASN A 125 10.03 24.51 19.60
C ASN A 125 9.52 23.68 18.41
N LEU A 126 10.36 22.83 17.79
CA LEU A 126 9.89 21.98 16.71
C LEU A 126 8.96 20.89 17.25
N THR A 127 7.72 20.91 16.76
CA THR A 127 6.70 19.89 17.02
C THR A 127 6.38 19.18 15.71
N VAL A 128 6.41 17.85 15.70
CA VAL A 128 6.03 17.06 14.53
C VAL A 128 4.51 16.94 14.57
N SER A 129 3.81 17.50 13.58
CA SER A 129 2.36 17.45 13.53
C SER A 129 1.85 16.04 13.21
N SER A 130 0.83 15.59 13.94
CA SER A 130 0.11 14.33 13.68
C SER A 130 -0.51 14.27 12.29
N TYR A 131 -0.73 15.43 11.66
CA TYR A 131 -1.13 15.56 10.26
C TYR A 131 -0.28 14.73 9.30
N TRP A 132 1.04 14.69 9.52
CA TRP A 132 1.97 13.97 8.65
C TRP A 132 1.84 12.45 8.72
N ASN A 133 1.22 11.92 9.78
CA ASN A 133 1.06 10.47 9.96
C ASN A 133 0.29 9.83 8.80
N VAL A 134 -0.89 10.37 8.50
CA VAL A 134 -1.77 9.86 7.44
C VAL A 134 -1.36 10.40 6.07
N TRP A 135 -0.90 11.65 6.01
CA TRP A 135 -0.47 12.28 4.76
C TRP A 135 0.73 11.61 4.11
N LEU A 136 1.71 11.15 4.89
CA LEU A 136 2.85 10.39 4.34
C LEU A 136 2.39 9.13 3.60
N LEU A 137 1.42 8.40 4.17
CA LEU A 137 0.85 7.22 3.53
C LEU A 137 0.06 7.58 2.27
N MET A 138 -0.72 8.66 2.29
CA MET A 138 -1.46 9.12 1.10
C MET A 138 -0.51 9.53 -0.04
N ILE A 139 0.56 10.27 0.27
CA ILE A 139 1.60 10.65 -0.70
C ILE A 139 2.29 9.40 -1.25
N ALA A 140 2.63 8.43 -0.39
CA ALA A 140 3.27 7.19 -0.82
C ALA A 140 2.40 6.41 -1.81
N ILE A 141 1.08 6.30 -1.57
CA ILE A 141 0.13 5.70 -2.52
C ILE A 141 0.07 6.51 -3.82
N GLY A 142 0.03 7.84 -3.74
CA GLY A 142 0.05 8.72 -4.91
C GLY A 142 1.29 8.50 -5.79
N ILE A 143 2.47 8.48 -5.18
CA ILE A 143 3.74 8.19 -5.88
C ILE A 143 3.72 6.79 -6.49
N TYR A 144 3.25 5.78 -5.75
CA TYR A 144 3.14 4.42 -6.25
C TYR A 144 2.26 4.33 -7.51
N LEU A 145 1.10 4.99 -7.51
CA LEU A 145 0.20 5.01 -8.67
C LEU A 145 0.82 5.71 -9.89
N ILE A 146 1.55 6.81 -9.67
CA ILE A 146 2.29 7.50 -10.74
C ILE A 146 3.37 6.60 -11.32
N VAL A 147 4.17 5.95 -10.48
CA VAL A 147 5.23 5.02 -10.92
C VAL A 147 4.64 3.83 -11.66
N ALA A 148 3.53 3.27 -11.17
CA ALA A 148 2.81 2.18 -11.84
C ALA A 148 2.28 2.61 -13.21
N PHE A 149 1.79 3.84 -13.35
CA PHE A 149 1.35 4.40 -14.62
C PHE A 149 2.52 4.59 -15.59
N ILE A 150 3.63 5.19 -15.14
CA ILE A 150 4.85 5.33 -15.97
C ILE A 150 5.34 3.96 -16.44
N TYR A 151 5.39 2.98 -15.55
CA TYR A 151 5.78 1.62 -15.88
C TYR A 151 4.85 0.99 -16.94
N TYR A 152 3.54 1.14 -16.78
CA TYR A 152 2.55 0.69 -17.75
C TYR A 152 2.79 1.33 -19.12
N VAL A 153 2.90 2.65 -19.19
CA VAL A 153 3.11 3.40 -20.45
C VAL A 153 4.41 2.97 -21.13
N VAL A 154 5.52 2.90 -20.39
CA VAL A 154 6.84 2.49 -20.94
C VAL A 154 6.78 1.05 -21.49
N LYS A 155 6.10 0.14 -20.79
CA LYS A 155 6.07 -1.27 -21.16
C LYS A 155 5.10 -1.56 -22.30
N VAL A 156 4.02 -0.78 -22.43
CA VAL A 156 3.11 -0.83 -23.58
C VAL A 156 3.73 -0.20 -24.83
N THR A 157 4.55 0.85 -24.67
CA THR A 157 5.23 1.53 -25.78
C THR A 157 6.52 0.85 -26.25
N ARG A 158 7.21 0.09 -25.39
CA ARG A 158 8.32 -0.78 -25.81
C ARG A 158 7.81 -1.86 -26.77
N LYS A 159 8.08 -1.64 -28.06
CA LYS A 159 7.74 -2.53 -29.18
C LYS A 159 8.39 -3.89 -29.07
#